data_AF-A0A0F8ZRM2-F1
#
_entry.id   AF-A0A0F8ZRM2-F1
#
_cell.length_a   1.000
_cell.length_b   1.000
_cell.length_c   1.000
_cell.angle_alpha   90.00
_cell.angle_beta   90.00
_cell.angle_gamma   90.00
#
_symmetry.space_group_name_H-M   'P 1'
#
loop_
_entity.id
_entity.type
_entity.pdbx_description
1 polymer ?
#
loop_
_entity_poly.entity_id
_entity_poly.type
_entity_poly.pdbx_seq_one_letter_code
_entity_poly.pdbx_strand_id
1 'polypeptide(L)' 'MELACLDLEGVLIPEIWIAFAEKTGIEELKATTRDIPDYNVLMTQRLKLLDQHGYG' A
#
# COMPACT_ATOMS: atom_id res chain seq x y z
N MET A 1 3.04 -32.78 -11.62
CA MET A 1 3.82 -31.60 -11.19
C MET A 1 2.83 -30.67 -10.51
N GLU A 2 3.08 -30.30 -9.27
CA GLU A 2 2.21 -29.44 -8.48
C GLU A 2 2.86 -28.05 -8.35
N LEU A 3 2.06 -26.99 -8.51
CA LEU A 3 2.50 -25.61 -8.42
C LEU A 3 1.63 -24.89 -7.37
N ALA A 4 2.27 -24.13 -6.50
CA ALA A 4 1.60 -23.29 -5.52
C ALA A 4 1.85 -21.82 -5.88
N CYS A 5 0.76 -21.07 -6.05
CA CYS A 5 0.78 -19.61 -6.18
C CYS A 5 0.18 -19.03 -4.91
N LEU A 6 0.95 -18.21 -4.21
CA LEU A 6 0.52 -17.55 -2.98
C LEU A 6 0.50 -16.05 -3.20
N ASP A 7 -0.48 -15.42 -2.58
CA ASP A 7 -0.45 -13.97 -2.43
C ASP A 7 0.68 -13.56 -1.47
N LEU A 8 1.08 -12.30 -1.52
CA LEU A 8 2.20 -11.77 -0.76
C LEU A 8 1.72 -11.10 0.53
N GLU A 9 0.95 -10.01 0.39
CA GLU A 9 0.43 -9.22 1.50
C GLU A 9 -0.73 -9.96 2.18
N GLY A 10 -0.78 -9.96 3.51
CA GLY A 10 -1.76 -10.70 4.30
C GLY A 10 -1.55 -12.22 4.37
N VAL A 11 -0.67 -12.79 3.52
CA VAL A 11 -0.32 -14.23 3.53
C VAL A 11 1.11 -14.45 4.02
N LEU A 12 2.09 -13.83 3.37
CA LEU A 12 3.51 -13.99 3.67
C LEU A 12 4.07 -12.81 4.47
N ILE A 13 3.53 -11.61 4.26
CA ILE A 13 3.96 -10.37 4.92
C ILE A 13 2.75 -9.48 5.28
N PRO A 14 2.91 -8.49 6.17
CA PRO A 14 1.88 -7.49 6.43
C PRO A 14 1.59 -6.61 5.20
N GLU A 15 0.46 -5.91 5.22
CA GLU A 15 0.12 -4.85 4.26
C GLU A 15 1.20 -3.76 4.27
N ILE A 16 1.95 -3.65 3.18
CA ILE A 16 3.15 -2.82 3.09
C ILE A 16 2.79 -1.35 3.31
N TRP A 17 1.73 -0.87 2.67
CA TRP A 17 1.33 0.54 2.77
C TRP A 17 0.85 0.93 4.16
N ILE A 18 0.16 0.04 4.87
CA ILE A 18 -0.27 0.28 6.25
C ILE A 18 0.95 0.27 7.17
N ALA A 19 1.84 -0.72 7.03
CA ALA A 19 3.07 -0.79 7.82
C ALA A 19 3.99 0.41 7.56
N PHE A 20 4.07 0.87 6.31
CA PHE A 20 4.85 2.05 5.94
C PHE A 20 4.27 3.33 6.53
N ALA A 21 2.94 3.49 6.50
CA ALA A 21 2.25 4.60 7.15
C ALA A 21 2.57 4.67 8.65
N GLU A 22 2.52 3.53 9.36
CA GLU A 22 2.83 3.45 10.79
C GLU A 22 4.30 3.78 11.10
N LYS A 23 5.23 3.41 10.21
CA LYS A 23 6.66 3.70 10.38
C LYS A 23 7.03 5.15 10.09
N THR A 24 6.37 5.76 9.11
CA THR A 24 6.66 7.13 8.66
C THR A 24 5.79 8.19 9.32
N GLY A 25 4.67 7.79 9.95
CA GLY A 25 3.67 8.68 10.52
C GLY A 25 2.73 9.31 9.49
N ILE A 26 2.75 8.85 8.23
CA ILE A 26 1.90 9.38 7.15
C ILE A 26 0.59 8.59 7.12
N GLU A 27 -0.39 9.00 7.92
CA GLU A 27 -1.66 8.29 8.11
C GLU A 27 -2.45 8.13 6.81
N GLU A 28 -2.34 9.06 5.86
CA GLU A 28 -3.01 9.01 4.56
C GLU A 28 -2.60 7.81 3.69
N LEU A 29 -1.43 7.21 3.96
CA LEU A 29 -0.97 6.01 3.26
C LEU A 29 -1.71 4.73 3.73
N LYS A 30 -2.46 4.79 4.84
CA LYS A 30 -3.31 3.67 5.30
C LYS A 30 -4.54 3.43 4.42
N ALA A 31 -4.86 4.34 3.50
CA ALA A 31 -5.98 4.17 2.59
C ALA A 31 -5.84 2.87 1.76
N THR A 32 -6.93 2.11 1.70
CA THR A 32 -7.03 0.85 0.97
C THR A 32 -8.07 0.93 -0.14
N THR A 33 -8.23 -0.15 -0.91
CA THR A 33 -9.29 -0.26 -1.92
C THR A 33 -10.70 -0.27 -1.33
N ARG A 34 -10.85 -0.45 -0.01
CA ARG A 34 -12.13 -0.26 0.68
C ARG A 34 -12.54 1.20 0.76
N ASP A 35 -11.55 2.10 0.83
CA ASP A 35 -11.75 3.55 0.90
C ASP A 35 -11.79 4.16 -0.50
N ILE A 36 -10.90 3.69 -1.39
CA ILE A 36 -10.75 4.15 -2.76
C ILE A 36 -10.77 2.94 -3.71
N PRO A 37 -11.95 2.56 -4.23
CA PRO A 37 -12.10 1.35 -5.04
C PRO A 37 -11.31 1.35 -6.35
N ASP A 38 -11.08 2.53 -6.94
CA ASP A 38 -10.27 2.67 -8.15
C ASP A 38 -8.78 2.63 -7.80
N TYR A 39 -8.13 1.54 -8.20
CA TYR A 39 -6.72 1.31 -7.92
C TYR A 39 -5.79 2.37 -8.54
N ASN A 40 -6.14 2.92 -9.71
CA ASN A 40 -5.32 3.96 -10.34
C ASN A 40 -5.38 5.27 -9.54
N VAL A 41 -6.57 5.60 -9.02
CA VAL A 41 -6.76 6.75 -8.15
C VAL A 41 -5.97 6.57 -6.85
N LEU A 42 -6.11 5.41 -6.21
CA LEU A 42 -5.37 5.07 -4.99
C LEU A 42 -3.86 5.19 -5.19
N MET A 43 -3.34 4.67 -6.31
CA MET A 43 -1.90 4.73 -6.55
C MET A 43 -1.40 6.12 -6.89
N THR A 44 -2.16 6.90 -7.65
CA THR A 44 -1.82 8.29 -7.93
C THR A 44 -1.74 9.11 -6.65
N GLN A 45 -2.66 8.88 -5.70
CA GLN A 45 -2.62 9.52 -4.39
C GLN A 45 -1.37 9.12 -3.60
N ARG A 46 -1.05 7.82 -3.52
CA ARG A 46 0.12 7.33 -2.78
C ARG A 46 1.43 7.91 -3.33
N LEU A 47 1.62 7.92 -4.64
CA LEU A 47 2.82 8.51 -5.25
C LEU A 47 2.94 10.01 -4.96
N LYS A 48 1.83 10.74 -5.02
CA LYS A 48 1.81 12.16 -4.65
C LYS A 48 2.19 12.39 -3.19
N LEU A 49 1.71 11.55 -2.28
CA LEU A 49 2.08 11.62 -0.86
C LEU A 49 3.58 11.32 -0.67
N LEU A 50 4.11 10.31 -1.36
CA LEU A 50 5.54 10.01 -1.29
C LEU A 50 6.41 11.20 -1.74
N ASP A 51 6.06 11.84 -2.87
CA ASP A 51 6.76 13.05 -3.36
C ASP A 51 6.68 14.20 -2.35
N GLN A 52 5.50 14.47 -1.79
CA GLN A 52 5.29 15.52 -0.79
C GLN A 52 6.10 15.32 0.50
N HIS A 53 6.34 14.06 0.88
CA HIS A 53 7.07 13.70 2.09
C HIS A 53 8.56 13.35 1.84
N GLY A 54 9.05 13.51 0.61
CA GLY A 54 10.46 13.30 0.26
C GLY A 54 10.88 11.82 0.12
N TYR A 55 9.93 10.94 -0.20
CA TYR A 55 10.15 9.51 -0.46
C TYR A 55 10.01 9.15 -1.97
N GLY A 56 9.74 10.13 -2.84
CA GLY A 56 9.55 9.98 -4.29
C GLY A 56 10.79 10.27 -5.12
#